data_AF-A0A4P6B8J8-F1
#
_entry.id   AF-A0A4P6B8J8-F1
#
_cell.length_a   1.000
_cell.length_b   1.000
_cell.length_c   1.000
_cell.angle_alpha   90.00
_cell.angle_beta   90.00
_cell.angle_gamma   90.00
#
_symmetry.space_group_name_H-M   'P 1'
#
loop_
_entity.id
_entity.type
_entity.pdbx_description
1 polymer ?
#
loop_
_entity_poly.entity_id
_entity_poly.type
_entity_poly.pdbx_seq_one_letter_code
_entity_poly.pdbx_strand_id
1 'polypeptide(L)'
;MKWRRAGLTLIETVIAASLMVLVLMSSLSILQAGLKWWQRGWDRMDAQQNARVALMQMTREIQAAKEIISGSDAGTLIIADAAGNQYKYLLTGDNLQRAVKKKGSLSFSGYNLLAYGVQTLEFFYDHPEAPENSKTVTIHLVTRDAEGRDFDVTTAAALRLRVMNPGG
;
A
#
# COMPACT_ATOMS: atom_id res chain seq x y z
N MET A 1 -24.09 20.71 69.12
CA MET A 1 -23.14 19.92 68.30
C MET A 1 -22.48 20.84 67.27
N LYS A 2 -21.25 21.28 67.51
CA LYS A 2 -20.46 22.09 66.57
C LYS A 2 -19.47 21.16 65.88
N TRP A 3 -19.71 20.85 64.62
CA TRP A 3 -18.76 20.13 63.78
C TRP A 3 -17.57 21.05 63.56
N ARG A 4 -16.44 20.79 64.22
CA ARG A 4 -15.17 21.45 63.89
C ARG A 4 -14.79 21.00 62.48
N ARG A 5 -14.89 21.89 61.50
CA ARG A 5 -14.24 21.70 60.20
C ARG A 5 -12.74 21.80 60.44
N ALA A 6 -12.05 20.67 60.52
CA ALA A 6 -10.60 20.66 60.49
C ALA A 6 -10.16 21.16 59.11
N GLY A 7 -9.47 22.30 59.06
CA GLY A 7 -8.83 22.76 57.83
C GLY A 7 -7.69 21.80 57.47
N LEU A 8 -7.40 21.65 56.17
CA LEU A 8 -6.27 20.85 55.71
C LEU A 8 -4.98 21.38 56.34
N THR A 9 -4.17 20.49 56.88
CA THR A 9 -2.84 20.85 57.37
C THR A 9 -1.89 21.08 56.19
N LEU A 10 -0.83 21.86 56.41
CA LEU A 10 0.21 22.10 55.39
C LEU A 10 0.82 20.78 54.90
N ILE A 11 1.06 19.85 55.82
CA ILE A 11 1.65 18.54 55.51
C ILE A 11 0.72 17.68 54.64
N GLU A 12 -0.58 17.67 54.92
CA GLU A 12 -1.55 16.95 54.09
C GLU A 12 -1.63 17.53 52.67
N THR A 13 -1.54 18.85 52.54
CA THR A 13 -1.53 19.52 51.23
C THR A 13 -0.29 19.12 50.43
N VAL A 14 0.88 19.09 51.08
CA VAL A 14 2.14 18.69 50.44
C VAL A 14 2.09 17.22 50.01
N ILE A 15 1.62 16.31 50.87
CA ILE A 15 1.48 14.89 50.54
C ILE A 15 0.50 14.70 49.39
N ALA A 16 -0.67 15.35 49.41
CA ALA A 16 -1.65 15.27 48.34
C ALA A 16 -1.09 15.79 47.01
N ALA A 17 -0.35 16.89 47.03
CA ALA A 17 0.32 17.42 45.84
C ALA A 17 1.39 16.46 45.31
N SER A 18 2.21 15.85 46.19
CA SER A 18 3.20 14.84 45.79
C SER A 18 2.54 13.62 45.15
N LEU A 19 1.44 13.11 45.72
CA LEU A 19 0.68 12.01 45.13
C LEU A 19 0.08 12.38 43.78
N MET A 20 -0.44 13.61 43.64
CA MET A 20 -0.95 14.10 42.37
C MET A 20 0.14 14.15 41.30
N VAL A 21 1.34 14.61 41.63
CA VAL A 21 2.48 14.61 40.70
C VAL A 21 2.83 13.19 40.26
N LEU A 22 2.84 12.21 41.17
CA LEU A 22 3.06 10.81 40.81
C LEU A 22 1.99 10.28 39.84
N VAL A 23 0.72 10.55 40.13
CA VAL A 23 -0.41 10.15 39.26
C VAL A 23 -0.30 10.80 37.88
N LEU A 24 0.06 12.08 37.82
CA LEU A 24 0.24 12.80 36.56
C LEU A 24 1.40 12.22 35.75
N MET A 25 2.53 11.89 36.37
CA MET A 25 3.67 11.27 35.69
C MET A 25 3.30 9.89 35.12
N SER A 26 2.60 9.05 35.89
CA SER A 26 2.12 7.76 35.39
C SER A 26 1.14 7.92 34.23
N SER A 27 0.20 8.86 34.36
CA SER A 27 -0.79 9.15 33.31
C SER A 27 -0.13 9.64 32.02
N LEU A 28 0.86 10.53 32.13
CA LEU A 28 1.61 11.04 30.98
C LEU A 28 2.40 9.92 30.28
N SER A 29 2.98 9.00 31.04
CA SER A 29 3.72 7.86 30.50
C SER A 29 2.80 6.91 29.72
N ILE A 30 1.62 6.64 30.24
CA ILE A 30 0.58 5.85 29.57
C ILE A 30 0.13 6.55 28.29
N LEU A 31 -0.13 7.87 28.33
CA LEU A 31 -0.52 8.65 27.17
C LEU A 31 0.54 8.61 26.07
N GLN A 32 1.82 8.82 26.42
CA GLN A 32 2.91 8.76 25.45
C GLN A 32 3.06 7.37 24.84
N ALA A 33 2.92 6.31 25.63
CA ALA A 33 2.90 4.95 25.11
C ALA A 33 1.74 4.78 24.13
N GLY A 34 0.53 5.19 24.52
CA GLY A 34 -0.67 5.12 23.68
C GLY A 34 -0.50 5.83 22.34
N LEU A 35 0.04 7.05 22.34
CA LEU A 35 0.33 7.80 21.12
C LEU A 35 1.34 7.08 20.21
N LYS A 36 2.40 6.50 20.77
CA LYS A 36 3.36 5.69 19.99
C LYS A 36 2.72 4.44 19.43
N TRP A 37 1.87 3.74 20.18
CA TRP A 37 1.12 2.59 19.68
C TRP A 37 0.17 2.99 18.54
N TRP A 38 -0.51 4.12 18.69
CA TRP A 38 -1.40 4.65 17.67
C TRP A 38 -0.66 5.00 16.37
N GLN A 39 0.46 5.72 16.47
CA GLN A 39 1.28 6.06 15.30
C GLN A 39 1.75 4.82 14.54
N ARG A 40 2.21 3.78 15.25
CA ARG A 40 2.62 2.51 14.64
C ARG A 40 1.48 1.79 13.94
N GLY A 41 0.25 1.94 14.45
CA GLY A 41 -0.95 1.46 13.79
C GLY A 41 -1.24 2.20 12.48
N TRP A 42 -1.05 3.52 12.48
CA TRP A 42 -1.17 4.36 11.28
C TRP A 42 -0.16 3.97 10.20
N ASP A 43 1.13 3.90 10.55
CA ASP A 43 2.19 3.57 9.58
C ASP A 43 1.96 2.20 8.93
N ARG A 44 1.46 1.24 9.72
CA ARG A 44 1.08 -0.08 9.22
C ARG A 44 -0.11 -0.02 8.28
N MET A 45 -1.16 0.69 8.67
CA MET A 45 -2.38 0.83 7.86
C MET A 45 -2.07 1.54 6.54
N ASP A 46 -1.19 2.53 6.56
CA ASP A 46 -0.74 3.29 5.41
C ASP A 46 -0.01 2.39 4.40
N ALA A 47 0.99 1.60 4.82
CA ALA A 47 1.68 0.65 3.96
C ALA A 47 0.71 -0.36 3.31
N GLN A 48 -0.24 -0.89 4.10
CA GLN A 48 -1.27 -1.82 3.61
C GLN A 48 -2.21 -1.18 2.60
N GLN A 49 -2.65 0.04 2.85
CA GLN A 49 -3.58 0.75 1.98
C GLN A 49 -2.89 1.16 0.68
N ASN A 50 -1.65 1.62 0.76
CA ASN A 50 -0.79 1.93 -0.38
C ASN A 50 -0.64 0.71 -1.31
N ALA A 51 -0.31 -0.47 -0.76
CA ALA A 51 -0.27 -1.73 -1.52
C ALA A 51 -1.63 -2.07 -2.15
N ARG A 52 -2.71 -2.00 -1.37
CA ARG A 52 -4.06 -2.35 -1.82
C ARG A 52 -4.53 -1.45 -2.96
N VAL A 53 -4.32 -0.14 -2.86
CA VAL A 53 -4.72 0.83 -3.90
C VAL A 53 -3.96 0.57 -5.20
N ALA A 54 -2.65 0.34 -5.13
CA ALA A 54 -1.85 0.01 -6.29
C ALA A 54 -2.31 -1.28 -6.97
N LEU A 55 -2.53 -2.35 -6.20
CA LEU A 55 -3.05 -3.61 -6.74
C LEU A 55 -4.44 -3.45 -7.35
N MET A 56 -5.37 -2.75 -6.70
CA MET A 56 -6.69 -2.49 -7.26
C MET A 56 -6.62 -1.76 -8.60
N GLN A 57 -5.72 -0.79 -8.73
CA GLN A 57 -5.50 -0.07 -9.98
C GLN A 57 -4.93 -0.99 -11.06
N MET A 58 -3.88 -1.76 -10.75
CA MET A 58 -3.24 -2.70 -11.66
C MET A 58 -4.22 -3.79 -12.13
N THR A 59 -4.91 -4.44 -11.20
CA THR A 59 -5.92 -5.46 -11.51
C THR A 59 -7.01 -4.91 -12.42
N ARG A 60 -7.52 -3.71 -12.15
CA ARG A 60 -8.55 -3.07 -12.99
C ARG A 60 -8.03 -2.83 -14.41
N GLU A 61 -6.79 -2.34 -14.55
CA GLU A 61 -6.22 -2.07 -15.87
C GLU A 61 -5.87 -3.35 -16.63
N ILE A 62 -5.38 -4.40 -15.95
CA ILE A 62 -5.17 -5.72 -16.56
C ILE A 62 -6.51 -6.29 -17.04
N GLN A 63 -7.56 -6.20 -16.22
CA GLN A 63 -8.91 -6.65 -16.60
C GLN A 63 -9.51 -5.83 -17.75
N ALA A 64 -9.09 -4.58 -17.95
CA ALA A 64 -9.50 -3.76 -19.07
C ALA A 64 -8.62 -3.95 -20.31
N ALA A 65 -7.42 -4.51 -20.15
CA ALA A 65 -6.47 -4.72 -21.22
C ALA A 65 -6.93 -5.81 -22.18
N LYS A 66 -6.52 -5.62 -23.43
CA LYS A 66 -6.76 -6.56 -24.53
C LYS A 66 -5.67 -7.62 -24.59
N GLU A 67 -4.42 -7.23 -24.34
CA GLU A 67 -3.25 -8.09 -24.49
C GLU A 67 -2.08 -7.64 -23.60
N ILE A 68 -1.21 -8.58 -23.27
CA ILE A 68 0.12 -8.32 -22.71
C ILE A 68 1.07 -8.09 -23.88
N ILE A 69 1.99 -7.15 -23.72
CA ILE A 69 2.92 -6.73 -24.76
C ILE A 69 4.30 -7.34 -24.51
N SER A 70 4.97 -7.74 -25.60
CA SER A 70 6.35 -8.23 -25.56
C SER A 70 7.28 -7.23 -24.86
N GLY A 71 8.23 -7.74 -24.07
CA GLY A 71 9.03 -6.94 -23.14
C GLY A 71 8.43 -6.85 -21.73
N SER A 72 7.33 -7.56 -21.48
CA SER A 72 6.91 -7.91 -20.13
C SER A 72 7.76 -9.08 -19.61
N ASP A 73 8.13 -9.02 -18.34
CA ASP A 73 8.93 -10.02 -17.62
C ASP A 73 8.55 -10.02 -16.13
N ALA A 74 9.34 -10.69 -15.29
CA ALA A 74 9.07 -10.77 -13.86
C ALA A 74 9.09 -9.42 -13.14
N GLY A 75 9.87 -8.43 -13.59
CA GLY A 75 9.98 -7.10 -12.95
C GLY A 75 9.19 -6.00 -13.66
N THR A 76 8.72 -6.26 -14.88
CA THR A 76 8.03 -5.29 -15.73
C THR A 76 6.77 -5.89 -16.33
N LEU A 77 5.65 -5.19 -16.19
CA LEU A 77 4.41 -5.54 -16.90
C LEU A 77 4.08 -4.46 -17.93
N ILE A 78 3.82 -4.86 -19.17
CA ILE A 78 3.32 -3.98 -20.23
C ILE A 78 2.01 -4.55 -20.76
N ILE A 79 0.94 -3.76 -20.68
CA ILE A 79 -0.40 -4.13 -21.17
C ILE A 79 -0.88 -3.11 -22.19
N ALA A 80 -1.70 -3.54 -23.15
CA ALA A 80 -2.35 -2.65 -24.10
C ALA A 80 -3.87 -2.68 -24.00
N ASP A 81 -4.49 -1.51 -24.12
CA ASP A 81 -5.94 -1.38 -24.22
C ASP A 81 -6.44 -1.64 -25.65
N ALA A 82 -7.77 -1.68 -25.82
CA ALA A 82 -8.39 -1.86 -27.13
C ALA A 82 -8.13 -0.68 -28.11
N ALA A 83 -7.77 0.50 -27.61
CA ALA A 83 -7.43 1.67 -28.42
C ALA A 83 -5.97 1.66 -28.89
N GLY A 84 -5.14 0.75 -28.38
CA GLY A 84 -3.71 0.62 -28.68
C GLY A 84 -2.81 1.52 -27.81
N ASN A 85 -3.30 2.07 -26.71
CA ASN A 85 -2.44 2.69 -25.69
C ASN A 85 -1.80 1.58 -24.85
N GLN A 86 -0.55 1.78 -24.47
CA GLN A 86 0.19 0.86 -23.61
C GLN A 86 0.42 1.48 -22.24
N TYR A 87 0.36 0.64 -21.22
CA TYR A 87 0.64 0.98 -19.83
C TYR A 87 1.77 0.09 -19.33
N LYS A 88 2.80 0.71 -18.75
CA LYS A 88 3.97 0.01 -18.21
C LYS A 88 4.00 0.18 -16.70
N TYR A 89 4.17 -0.93 -16.00
CA TYR A 89 4.39 -0.99 -14.56
C TYR A 89 5.78 -1.53 -14.29
N LEU A 90 6.51 -0.87 -13.39
CA LEU A 90 7.85 -1.29 -12.99
C LEU A 90 8.18 -0.74 -11.60
N LEU A 91 9.13 -1.38 -10.94
CA LEU A 91 9.72 -0.89 -9.71
C LEU A 91 10.98 -0.07 -10.02
N THR A 92 11.07 1.16 -9.52
CA THR A 92 12.28 1.99 -9.56
C THR A 92 12.62 2.43 -8.14
N GLY A 93 13.74 1.92 -7.61
CA GLY A 93 14.04 2.06 -6.19
C GLY A 93 12.96 1.35 -5.36
N ASP A 94 12.29 2.09 -4.49
CA ASP A 94 11.16 1.63 -3.67
C ASP A 94 9.79 2.08 -4.21
N ASN A 95 9.76 2.63 -5.44
CA ASN A 95 8.57 3.21 -6.03
C ASN A 95 8.05 2.34 -7.16
N LEU A 96 6.87 1.78 -6.97
CA LEU A 96 6.07 1.22 -8.07
C LEU A 96 5.55 2.38 -8.91
N GLN A 97 5.94 2.40 -10.18
CA GLN A 97 5.59 3.44 -11.12
C GLN A 97 4.73 2.92 -12.27
N ARG A 98 3.90 3.80 -12.80
CA ARG A 98 3.11 3.57 -14.00
C ARG A 98 3.41 4.62 -15.05
N ALA A 99 3.78 4.17 -16.25
CA ALA A 99 4.01 5.03 -17.40
C ALA A 99 3.00 4.71 -18.52
N VAL A 100 2.75 5.70 -19.38
CA VAL A 100 1.81 5.58 -20.49
C VAL A 100 2.54 5.78 -21.82
N LYS A 101 2.19 4.99 -22.81
CA LYS A 101 2.57 5.20 -24.21
C LYS A 101 1.30 5.24 -25.04
N LYS A 102 0.93 6.42 -25.52
CA LYS A 102 -0.22 6.58 -26.41
C LYS A 102 0.08 5.93 -27.76
N LYS A 103 -0.97 5.45 -28.44
CA LYS A 103 -0.84 4.93 -29.80
C LYS A 103 -0.13 5.96 -30.70
N GLY A 104 0.91 5.52 -31.40
CA GLY A 104 1.73 6.38 -32.27
C GLY A 104 2.90 7.09 -31.56
N SER A 105 2.99 7.04 -30.23
CA SER A 105 4.19 7.51 -29.51
C SER A 105 5.33 6.49 -29.63
N LEU A 106 6.57 6.97 -29.66
CA LEU A 106 7.77 6.13 -29.66
C LEU A 106 8.14 5.64 -28.26
N SER A 107 7.83 6.43 -27.23
CA SER A 107 8.33 6.24 -25.86
C SER A 107 7.22 6.28 -24.81
N PHE A 108 7.46 5.62 -23.68
CA PHE A 108 6.67 5.76 -22.45
C PHE A 108 6.98 7.10 -21.78
N SER A 109 5.98 7.73 -21.19
CA SER A 109 6.12 8.99 -20.45
C SER A 109 5.21 9.04 -19.23
N GLY A 110 5.41 10.08 -18.40
CA GLY A 110 4.58 10.37 -17.23
C GLY A 110 4.67 9.31 -16.14
N TYR A 111 5.88 8.80 -15.85
CA TYR A 111 6.16 7.81 -14.79
C TYR A 111 5.58 8.27 -13.44
N ASN A 112 4.34 7.87 -13.18
CA ASN A 112 3.56 8.30 -12.02
C ASN A 112 3.74 7.29 -10.90
N LEU A 113 3.94 7.79 -9.68
CA LEU A 113 3.98 6.98 -8.48
C LEU A 113 2.61 6.33 -8.23
N LEU A 114 2.59 5.00 -8.10
CA LEU A 114 1.40 4.23 -7.71
C LEU A 114 1.49 3.75 -6.26
N ALA A 115 2.67 3.29 -5.85
CA ALA A 115 2.95 2.94 -4.47
C ALA A 115 4.41 3.21 -4.12
N TYR A 116 4.66 3.63 -2.88
CA TYR A 116 5.99 3.81 -2.29
C TYR A 116 6.33 2.68 -1.29
N GLY A 117 7.58 2.62 -0.83
CA GLY A 117 8.02 1.62 0.16
C GLY A 117 7.92 0.17 -0.35
N VAL A 118 7.85 -0.02 -1.65
CA VAL A 118 7.75 -1.34 -2.29
C VAL A 118 9.12 -2.00 -2.26
N GLN A 119 9.22 -3.16 -1.61
CA GLN A 119 10.45 -3.96 -1.54
C GLN A 119 10.53 -4.98 -2.68
N THR A 120 9.37 -5.52 -3.06
CA THR A 120 9.29 -6.57 -4.08
C THR A 120 8.07 -6.29 -4.95
N LEU A 121 8.27 -6.37 -6.25
CA LEU A 121 7.23 -6.39 -7.26
C LEU A 121 7.60 -7.47 -8.26
N GLU A 122 6.80 -8.52 -8.31
CA GLU A 122 7.00 -9.62 -9.24
C GLU A 122 5.72 -9.95 -10.00
N PHE A 123 5.87 -10.27 -11.28
CA PHE A 123 4.82 -10.68 -12.18
C PHE A 123 5.03 -12.12 -12.62
N PHE A 124 4.01 -12.94 -12.41
CA PHE A 124 3.97 -14.31 -12.90
C PHE A 124 2.89 -14.45 -13.96
N TYR A 125 3.19 -15.26 -14.97
CA TYR A 125 2.39 -15.38 -16.18
C TYR A 125 2.01 -16.84 -16.38
N ASP A 126 0.82 -17.11 -16.95
CA ASP A 126 0.42 -18.48 -17.32
C ASP A 126 1.26 -19.05 -18.46
N HIS A 127 1.85 -18.19 -19.29
CA HIS A 127 2.87 -18.54 -20.28
C HIS A 127 4.17 -17.77 -20.01
N PRO A 128 5.04 -18.24 -19.10
CA PRO A 128 6.24 -17.50 -18.67
C PRO A 128 7.30 -17.36 -19.76
N GLU A 129 7.43 -18.33 -20.66
CA GLU A 129 8.36 -18.31 -21.80
C GLU A 129 7.97 -17.26 -22.88
N ALA A 130 6.69 -16.88 -22.91
CA ALA A 130 6.15 -15.90 -23.85
C ALA A 130 5.00 -15.11 -23.19
N PRO A 131 5.32 -14.15 -22.29
CA PRO A 131 4.33 -13.40 -21.52
C PRO A 131 3.24 -12.73 -22.37
N GLU A 132 3.51 -12.34 -23.61
CA GLU A 132 2.52 -11.81 -24.56
C GLU A 132 1.36 -12.76 -24.88
N ASN A 133 1.58 -14.08 -24.76
CA ASN A 133 0.55 -15.09 -24.99
C ASN A 133 -0.32 -15.33 -23.75
N SER A 134 0.10 -14.81 -22.60
CA SER A 134 -0.57 -15.01 -21.31
C SER A 134 -1.95 -14.35 -21.26
N LYS A 135 -2.87 -14.99 -20.53
CA LYS A 135 -4.21 -14.46 -20.27
C LYS A 135 -4.40 -14.06 -18.82
N THR A 136 -3.54 -14.56 -17.93
CA THR A 136 -3.59 -14.27 -16.50
C THR A 136 -2.23 -13.76 -16.04
N VAL A 137 -2.25 -12.68 -15.26
CA VAL A 137 -1.06 -12.16 -14.58
C VAL A 137 -1.29 -12.24 -13.08
N THR A 138 -0.38 -12.90 -12.39
CA THR A 138 -0.31 -12.87 -10.92
C THR A 138 0.70 -11.82 -10.51
N ILE A 139 0.27 -10.89 -9.67
CA ILE A 139 1.07 -9.81 -9.13
C ILE A 139 1.40 -10.18 -7.69
N HIS A 140 2.69 -10.23 -7.38
CA HIS A 140 3.21 -10.30 -6.01
C HIS A 140 3.80 -8.94 -5.64
N LEU A 141 3.32 -8.37 -4.54
CA LEU A 141 3.73 -7.06 -4.08
C LEU A 141 4.03 -7.11 -2.59
N VAL A 142 5.23 -6.68 -2.22
CA VAL A 142 5.64 -6.52 -0.82
C VAL A 142 5.92 -5.05 -0.56
N THR A 143 5.20 -4.48 0.40
CA THR A 143 5.45 -3.11 0.91
C THR A 143 5.99 -3.19 2.33
N ARG A 144 6.81 -2.20 2.72
CA ARG A 144 7.40 -2.12 4.05
C ARG A 144 6.93 -0.86 4.76
N ASP A 145 6.51 -1.00 6.02
CA ASP A 145 6.17 0.15 6.85
C ASP A 145 7.41 0.81 7.47
N ALA A 146 7.21 1.95 8.14
CA ALA A 146 8.27 2.72 8.77
C ALA A 146 9.02 1.97 9.89
N GLU A 147 8.42 0.91 10.46
CA GLU A 147 9.07 0.06 11.47
C GLU A 147 9.83 -1.11 10.85
N GLY A 148 9.85 -1.21 9.52
CA GLY A 148 10.54 -2.27 8.80
C GLY A 148 9.74 -3.57 8.67
N ARG A 149 8.43 -3.55 8.94
CA ARG A 149 7.57 -4.73 8.80
C ARG A 149 7.04 -4.82 7.38
N ASP A 150 7.09 -6.03 6.84
CA ASP A 150 6.62 -6.30 5.49
C ASP A 150 5.13 -6.64 5.48
N PHE A 151 4.46 -6.13 4.44
CA PHE A 151 3.11 -6.49 4.06
C PHE A 151 3.15 -7.10 2.66
N ASP A 152 3.02 -8.41 2.63
CA ASP A 152 2.99 -9.23 1.42
C ASP A 152 1.55 -9.42 0.96
N VAL A 153 1.31 -9.15 -0.32
CA VAL A 153 0.03 -9.40 -0.97
C VAL A 153 0.23 -9.91 -2.39
N THR A 154 -0.48 -11.00 -2.71
CA THR A 154 -0.52 -11.60 -4.04
C THR A 154 -1.93 -11.59 -4.60
N THR A 155 -2.10 -11.20 -5.85
CA THR A 155 -3.39 -11.23 -6.55
C THR A 155 -3.23 -11.64 -8.01
N ALA A 156 -4.19 -12.40 -8.53
CA ALA A 156 -4.25 -12.74 -9.95
C ALA A 156 -5.32 -11.92 -10.67
N ALA A 157 -5.02 -11.51 -11.90
CA ALA A 157 -5.92 -10.77 -12.77
C ALA A 157 -5.89 -11.37 -14.17
N ALA A 158 -7.07 -11.65 -14.73
CA ALA A 158 -7.22 -12.11 -16.10
C ALA A 158 -7.50 -10.93 -17.03
N LEU A 159 -6.94 -10.97 -18.24
CA LEU A 159 -7.24 -10.04 -19.31
C LEU A 159 -8.72 -10.15 -19.73
N ARG A 160 -9.24 -9.10 -20.37
CA ARG A 160 -10.57 -9.16 -20.96
C ARG A 160 -10.57 -10.18 -22.11
N LEU A 161 -11.24 -11.31 -21.91
CA LEU A 161 -11.49 -12.25 -23.00
C LEU A 161 -12.38 -11.58 -24.04
N ARG A 162 -11.90 -11.51 -25.28
CA ARG A 162 -12.71 -11.13 -26.42
C ARG A 162 -13.66 -12.31 -26.67
N VAL A 163 -14.95 -12.14 -26.40
CA VAL A 163 -15.96 -13.13 -26.82
C VAL A 163 -15.90 -13.19 -28.35
N MET A 164 -15.26 -14.23 -28.89
CA MET A 164 -15.39 -14.57 -30.30
C MET A 164 -16.82 -15.07 -30.47
N ASN A 165 -17.64 -14.29 -31.18
CA ASN A 165 -18.93 -14.77 -31.62
C ASN A 165 -18.67 -15.82 -32.71
N PRO A 166 -19.07 -17.09 -32.54
CA PRO A 166 -18.97 -18.06 -33.61
C PRO A 166 -20.18 -17.89 -34.53
N GLY A 167 -19.99 -17.20 -35.65
CA GLY A 167 -20.92 -17.26 -36.78
C GLY A 167 -21.78 -16.02 -37.03
N GLY A 168 -21.78 -15.63 -38.29
CA GLY A 168 -22.57 -14.59 -38.96
C GLY A 168 -22.09 -14.48 -40.39
#